data_AF-K5XHT4-F1
#
_entry.id   AF-K5XHT4-F1
#
_cell.length_a   1.000
_cell.length_b   1.000
_cell.length_c   1.000
_cell.angle_alpha   90.00
_cell.angle_beta   90.00
_cell.angle_gamma   90.00
#
_symmetry.space_group_name_H-M   'P 1'
#
loop_
_entity.id
_entity.type
_entity.pdbx_description
1 polymer ?
#
loop_
_entity_poly.entity_id
_entity_poly.type
_entity_poly.pdbx_seq_one_letter_code
_entity_poly.pdbx_strand_id
1 'polypeptide(L)'
;MPDISSSNGDSERRDEDSEHLLSHHPEPAEFVELEMGLEVKVEERHGDNWARSITLTGVAILVLTTWFIVIFNGPSKLGWFAFHPLLQTLALGSFTYGILTLQPTSQPVTKAAGFFRHQTAMFFVGFPLIMLGTSSVVYNKYLRGAEHAKTWHGTLGFTCVSWLLLQIFLGAGSVWKGGALFGGGAKAKALWKYHRASGYVLFPLMMLTAHLGGGWSHWGEKYAGSLVRLIAYTVAPVLIFTGLYVRIRVSKMKFW
;
A
#
# COMPACT_ATOMS: atom_id res chain seq x y z
N MET A 1 37.31 25.89 18.06
CA MET A 1 36.07 25.68 17.29
C MET A 1 36.17 24.29 16.67
N PRO A 2 35.31 23.32 17.02
CA PRO A 2 35.28 22.04 16.32
C PRO A 2 34.60 22.21 14.97
N ASP A 3 35.18 21.57 13.97
CA ASP A 3 34.78 21.52 12.56
C ASP A 3 33.45 20.76 12.39
N ILE A 4 32.44 21.43 11.82
CA ILE A 4 31.06 20.93 11.64
C ILE A 4 30.90 20.25 10.26
N SER A 5 31.97 20.00 9.50
CA SER A 5 31.89 19.47 8.13
C SER A 5 31.76 17.94 8.01
N SER A 6 32.00 17.15 9.08
CA SER A 6 32.13 15.69 8.94
C SER A 6 30.83 14.87 9.01
N SER A 7 29.71 15.48 9.43
CA SER A 7 28.45 14.75 9.68
C SER A 7 27.64 14.43 8.41
N ASN A 8 27.74 15.23 7.35
CA ASN A 8 26.91 15.04 6.15
C ASN A 8 27.47 13.97 5.20
N GLY A 9 28.80 13.92 5.03
CA GLY A 9 29.44 12.96 4.13
C GLY A 9 29.27 11.50 4.57
N ASP A 10 29.13 11.27 5.88
CA ASP A 10 28.98 9.94 6.47
C ASP A 10 27.54 9.41 6.33
N SER A 11 26.54 10.29 6.17
CA SER A 11 25.16 9.92 5.84
C SER A 11 25.02 9.55 4.36
N GLU A 12 25.64 10.33 3.46
CA GLU A 12 25.57 10.11 2.03
C GLU A 12 26.28 8.81 1.62
N ARG A 13 27.48 8.53 2.20
CA ARG A 13 28.21 7.29 1.96
C ARG A 13 27.44 6.03 2.40
N ARG A 14 26.74 6.10 3.54
CA ARG A 14 25.92 4.98 4.07
C ARG A 14 24.65 4.74 3.26
N ASP A 15 24.04 5.79 2.70
CA ASP A 15 22.93 5.62 1.77
C ASP A 15 23.43 5.06 0.43
N GLU A 16 24.61 5.46 -0.08
CA GLU A 16 25.24 4.87 -1.27
C GLU A 16 25.58 3.38 -1.12
N ASP A 17 26.16 2.97 0.02
CA ASP A 17 26.44 1.55 0.31
C ASP A 17 25.17 0.72 0.46
N SER A 18 24.11 1.33 1.03
CA SER A 18 22.78 0.70 1.07
C SER A 18 22.17 0.53 -0.33
N GLU A 19 22.50 1.45 -1.23
CA GLU A 19 21.95 1.57 -2.57
C GLU A 19 22.64 0.66 -3.59
N HIS A 20 23.93 0.35 -3.39
CA HIS A 20 24.65 -0.66 -4.17
C HIS A 20 24.04 -2.07 -3.97
N LEU A 21 23.68 -2.40 -2.72
CA LEU A 21 23.01 -3.65 -2.34
C LEU A 21 21.57 -3.80 -2.88
N LEU A 22 20.91 -2.70 -3.25
CA LEU A 22 19.58 -2.76 -3.89
C LEU A 22 19.67 -3.09 -5.39
N SER A 23 20.82 -2.86 -6.02
CA SER A 23 21.10 -3.21 -7.42
C SER A 23 21.83 -4.54 -7.60
N HIS A 24 22.37 -5.10 -6.52
CA HIS A 24 23.14 -6.34 -6.52
C HIS A 24 22.39 -7.43 -5.75
N HIS A 25 22.18 -8.60 -6.34
CA HIS A 25 21.72 -9.78 -5.60
C HIS A 25 22.94 -10.37 -4.86
N PRO A 26 23.03 -10.29 -3.52
CA PRO A 26 24.21 -10.79 -2.83
C PRO A 26 24.23 -12.32 -2.84
N GLU A 27 25.42 -12.90 -2.96
CA GLU A 27 25.64 -14.34 -2.81
C GLU A 27 25.42 -14.74 -1.33
N PRO A 28 24.98 -15.97 -1.02
CA PRO A 28 24.60 -16.39 0.34
C PRO A 28 25.70 -16.20 1.40
N ALA A 29 26.98 -16.24 1.01
CA ALA A 29 28.12 -16.07 1.90
C ALA A 29 28.34 -14.59 2.29
N GLU A 30 28.02 -13.65 1.41
CA GLU A 30 28.16 -12.20 1.63
C GLU A 30 27.12 -11.70 2.64
N PHE A 31 25.94 -12.33 2.68
CA PHE A 31 24.91 -12.07 3.70
C PHE A 31 25.41 -12.34 5.12
N VAL A 32 26.18 -13.41 5.32
CA VAL A 32 26.67 -13.86 6.64
C VAL A 32 27.76 -12.93 7.17
N GLU A 33 28.60 -12.39 6.28
CA GLU A 33 29.68 -11.46 6.67
C GLU A 33 29.14 -10.06 7.01
N LEU A 34 28.11 -9.58 6.28
CA LEU A 34 27.38 -8.35 6.60
C LEU A 34 26.63 -8.43 7.94
N GLU A 35 26.12 -9.61 8.31
CA GLU A 35 25.37 -9.82 9.55
C GLU A 35 26.27 -9.75 10.80
N MET A 36 27.56 -10.11 10.69
CA MET A 36 28.47 -10.21 11.84
C MET A 36 29.15 -8.90 12.26
N GLY A 37 29.12 -7.85 11.42
CA GLY A 37 29.84 -6.60 11.67
C GLY A 37 28.97 -5.35 11.94
N LEU A 38 27.66 -5.42 11.73
CA LEU A 38 26.76 -4.27 11.84
C LEU A 38 26.11 -4.19 13.23
N GLU A 39 26.43 -3.12 13.97
CA GLU A 39 25.70 -2.73 15.17
C GLU A 39 24.21 -2.56 14.82
N VAL A 40 23.35 -3.49 15.27
CA VAL A 40 21.93 -3.51 14.93
C VAL A 40 21.23 -2.33 15.59
N LYS A 41 21.05 -1.24 14.84
CA LYS A 41 20.32 -0.07 15.32
C LYS A 41 18.83 -0.36 15.41
N VAL A 42 18.22 -0.08 16.56
CA VAL A 42 16.76 -0.14 16.73
C VAL A 42 16.10 0.88 15.78
N GLU A 43 15.27 0.38 14.86
CA GLU A 43 14.61 1.21 13.84
C GLU A 43 13.22 1.70 14.29
N GLU A 44 12.60 0.98 15.22
CA GLU A 44 11.26 1.25 15.75
C GLU A 44 11.26 2.46 16.69
N ARG A 45 10.27 3.35 16.52
CA ARG A 45 9.93 4.38 17.52
C ARG A 45 8.94 3.83 18.53
N HIS A 46 8.90 4.47 19.69
CA HIS A 46 7.79 4.30 20.62
C HIS A 46 6.44 4.52 19.91
N GLY A 47 5.55 3.52 20.00
CA GLY A 47 4.25 3.54 19.34
C GLY A 47 4.18 2.90 17.95
N ASP A 48 5.31 2.59 17.28
CA ASP A 48 5.27 1.98 15.94
C ASP A 48 4.61 0.59 15.96
N ASN A 49 4.79 -0.17 17.05
CA ASN A 49 4.13 -1.47 17.26
C ASN A 49 2.63 -1.34 17.50
N TRP A 50 2.21 -0.38 18.33
CA TRP A 50 0.79 -0.09 18.55
C TRP A 50 0.11 0.36 17.27
N ALA A 51 0.74 1.27 16.52
CA ALA A 51 0.24 1.74 15.23
C ALA A 51 0.11 0.58 14.22
N ARG A 52 1.07 -0.35 14.19
CA ARG A 52 0.99 -1.58 13.39
C ARG A 52 -0.22 -2.42 13.80
N SER A 53 -0.38 -2.71 15.09
CA SER A 53 -1.51 -3.50 15.59
C SER A 53 -2.85 -2.86 15.27
N ILE A 54 -3.01 -1.56 15.52
CA ILE A 54 -4.22 -0.80 15.18
C ILE A 54 -4.54 -0.90 13.69
N THR A 55 -3.52 -0.75 12.83
CA THR A 55 -3.68 -0.86 11.38
C THR A 55 -4.18 -2.25 11.00
N LEU A 56 -3.55 -3.31 11.51
CA LEU A 56 -3.91 -4.70 11.19
C LEU A 56 -5.30 -5.06 11.74
N THR A 57 -5.68 -4.56 12.91
CA THR A 57 -7.04 -4.70 13.44
C THR A 57 -8.06 -4.01 12.53
N GLY A 58 -7.76 -2.80 12.06
CA GLY A 58 -8.60 -2.10 11.07
C GLY A 58 -8.76 -2.89 9.77
N VAL A 59 -7.67 -3.46 9.24
CA VAL A 59 -7.73 -4.35 8.07
C VAL A 59 -8.61 -5.57 8.34
N ALA A 60 -8.41 -6.23 9.47
CA ALA A 60 -9.19 -7.43 9.84
C ALA A 60 -10.68 -7.10 9.93
N ILE A 61 -11.06 -6.00 10.58
CA ILE A 61 -12.45 -5.55 10.66
C ILE A 61 -13.01 -5.30 9.25
N LEU A 62 -12.31 -4.52 8.42
CA LEU A 62 -12.76 -4.21 7.06
C LEU A 62 -12.97 -5.48 6.23
N VAL A 63 -11.99 -6.38 6.19
CA VAL A 63 -12.02 -7.60 5.38
C VAL A 63 -13.05 -8.59 5.92
N LEU A 64 -12.95 -8.97 7.20
CA LEU A 64 -13.78 -10.03 7.77
C LEU A 64 -15.25 -9.63 7.82
N THR A 65 -15.57 -8.38 8.18
CA THR A 65 -16.96 -7.92 8.18
C THR A 65 -17.53 -7.87 6.76
N THR A 66 -16.76 -7.40 5.78
CA THR A 66 -17.20 -7.39 4.37
C THR A 66 -17.47 -8.81 3.87
N TRP A 67 -16.56 -9.74 4.16
CA TRP A 67 -16.71 -11.14 3.78
C TRP A 67 -17.92 -11.78 4.44
N PHE A 68 -18.13 -11.53 5.73
CA PHE A 68 -19.31 -11.98 6.46
C PHE A 68 -20.60 -11.46 5.82
N ILE A 69 -20.68 -10.16 5.52
CA ILE A 69 -21.87 -9.57 4.86
C ILE A 69 -22.15 -10.27 3.52
N VAL A 70 -21.13 -10.48 2.68
CA VAL A 70 -21.32 -11.10 1.35
C VAL A 70 -21.74 -12.56 1.47
N ILE A 71 -21.03 -13.36 2.27
CA ILE A 71 -21.25 -14.82 2.39
C ILE A 71 -22.63 -15.12 3.00
N PHE A 72 -23.05 -14.36 4.02
CA PHE A 72 -24.29 -14.63 4.75
C PHE A 72 -25.53 -13.94 4.14
N ASN A 73 -25.37 -13.11 3.10
CA ASN A 73 -26.50 -12.49 2.39
C ASN A 73 -26.73 -13.07 0.99
N GLY A 74 -26.36 -14.32 0.77
CA GLY A 74 -26.64 -15.05 -0.48
C GLY A 74 -25.77 -14.59 -1.65
N PRO A 75 -24.46 -14.93 -1.66
CA PRO A 75 -23.51 -14.44 -2.67
C PRO A 75 -23.94 -14.77 -4.10
N SER A 76 -24.58 -15.93 -4.33
CA SER A 76 -25.09 -16.31 -5.65
C SER A 76 -26.14 -15.33 -6.20
N LYS A 77 -26.93 -14.68 -5.34
CA LYS A 77 -27.94 -13.68 -5.75
C LYS A 77 -27.31 -12.36 -6.19
N LEU A 78 -26.11 -12.05 -5.67
CA LEU A 78 -25.33 -10.89 -6.08
C LEU A 78 -24.64 -11.11 -7.43
N GLY A 79 -24.49 -12.36 -7.87
CA GLY A 79 -23.82 -12.71 -9.13
C GLY A 79 -22.37 -12.22 -9.14
N TRP A 80 -21.92 -11.67 -10.27
CA TRP A 80 -20.55 -11.16 -10.43
C TRP A 80 -20.20 -10.02 -9.46
N PHE A 81 -21.20 -9.28 -8.96
CA PHE A 81 -20.95 -8.24 -7.97
C PHE A 81 -20.39 -8.82 -6.65
N ALA A 82 -20.70 -10.07 -6.28
CA ALA A 82 -20.23 -10.66 -5.02
C ALA A 82 -18.69 -10.61 -4.88
N PHE A 83 -17.97 -10.82 -5.99
CA PHE A 83 -16.52 -10.80 -6.01
C PHE A 83 -15.95 -9.40 -5.73
N HIS A 84 -16.66 -8.34 -6.08
CA HIS A 84 -16.16 -6.98 -5.95
C HIS A 84 -15.79 -6.63 -4.51
N PRO A 85 -16.71 -6.55 -3.53
CA PRO A 85 -16.36 -6.16 -2.16
C PRO A 85 -15.36 -7.14 -1.50
N LEU A 86 -15.41 -8.43 -1.84
CA LEU A 86 -14.48 -9.44 -1.32
C LEU A 86 -13.04 -9.19 -1.78
N LEU A 87 -12.83 -9.07 -3.11
CA LEU A 87 -11.51 -8.92 -3.70
C LEU A 87 -10.94 -7.52 -3.46
N GLN A 88 -11.79 -6.48 -3.45
CA GLN A 88 -11.38 -5.11 -3.16
C GLN A 88 -10.85 -4.98 -1.74
N THR A 89 -11.56 -5.49 -0.72
CA THR A 89 -11.09 -5.41 0.66
C THR A 89 -9.84 -6.25 0.90
N LEU A 90 -9.73 -7.42 0.27
CA LEU A 90 -8.50 -8.23 0.34
C LEU A 90 -7.31 -7.51 -0.34
N ALA A 91 -7.53 -6.85 -1.48
CA ALA A 91 -6.51 -6.03 -2.14
C ALA A 91 -6.05 -4.88 -1.25
N LEU A 92 -6.98 -4.16 -0.61
CA LEU A 92 -6.66 -3.09 0.33
C LEU A 92 -5.86 -3.60 1.54
N GLY A 93 -6.18 -4.79 2.06
CA GLY A 93 -5.39 -5.44 3.09
C GLY A 93 -3.96 -5.76 2.63
N SER A 94 -3.82 -6.28 1.41
CA SER A 94 -2.51 -6.53 0.79
C SER A 94 -1.68 -5.26 0.59
N PHE A 95 -2.30 -4.19 0.09
CA PHE A 95 -1.66 -2.88 -0.05
C PHE A 95 -1.23 -2.32 1.29
N THR A 96 -2.09 -2.43 2.31
CA THR A 96 -1.77 -2.03 3.68
C THR A 96 -0.54 -2.77 4.19
N TYR A 97 -0.51 -4.10 4.05
CA TYR A 97 0.65 -4.91 4.43
C TYR A 97 1.92 -4.48 3.68
N GLY A 98 1.87 -4.36 2.35
CA GLY A 98 3.01 -3.95 1.55
C GLY A 98 3.53 -2.54 1.90
N ILE A 99 2.66 -1.61 2.31
CA ILE A 99 3.09 -0.29 2.78
C ILE A 99 3.70 -0.39 4.19
N LEU A 100 3.09 -1.18 5.09
CA LEU A 100 3.60 -1.39 6.45
C LEU A 100 5.01 -1.98 6.48
N THR A 101 5.40 -2.79 5.49
CA THR A 101 6.75 -3.40 5.45
C THR A 101 7.84 -2.43 5.04
N LEU A 102 7.50 -1.27 4.45
CA LEU A 102 8.48 -0.27 4.06
C LEU A 102 8.97 0.56 5.25
N GLN A 103 8.26 0.57 6.38
CA GLN A 103 8.58 1.42 7.53
C GLN A 103 8.19 0.75 8.86
N PRO A 104 9.01 0.85 9.93
CA PRO A 104 10.33 1.45 9.94
C PRO A 104 11.34 0.53 9.25
N THR A 105 12.16 1.14 8.41
CA THR A 105 13.38 0.56 7.82
C THR A 105 14.41 1.68 7.76
N SER A 106 15.65 1.43 8.10
CA SER A 106 16.73 2.44 8.08
C SER A 106 18.06 1.86 7.62
N GLN A 107 18.27 0.57 7.81
CA GLN A 107 19.46 -0.17 7.41
C GLN A 107 19.28 -0.74 5.98
N PRO A 108 20.37 -0.91 5.19
CA PRO A 108 20.34 -1.51 3.86
C PRO A 108 19.49 -2.78 3.77
N VAL A 109 19.78 -3.74 4.66
CA VAL A 109 19.18 -5.07 4.65
C VAL A 109 17.68 -5.01 4.94
N THR A 110 17.26 -4.18 5.89
CA THR A 110 15.84 -4.03 6.24
C THR A 110 15.07 -3.25 5.18
N LYS A 111 15.70 -2.25 4.55
CA LYS A 111 15.16 -1.53 3.38
C LYS A 111 14.93 -2.49 2.20
N ALA A 112 15.91 -3.32 1.87
CA ALA A 112 15.82 -4.29 0.77
C ALA A 112 14.73 -5.35 1.04
N ALA A 113 14.71 -5.94 2.24
CA ALA A 113 13.67 -6.90 2.63
C ALA A 113 12.26 -6.27 2.62
N GLY A 114 12.11 -5.05 3.14
CA GLY A 114 10.86 -4.30 3.14
C GLY A 114 10.37 -4.00 1.73
N PHE A 115 11.28 -3.63 0.82
CA PHE A 115 11.01 -3.38 -0.59
C PHE A 115 10.57 -4.65 -1.32
N PHE A 116 11.24 -5.78 -1.11
CA PHE A 116 10.84 -7.06 -1.71
C PHE A 116 9.42 -7.50 -1.27
N ARG A 117 9.13 -7.38 0.03
CA ARG A 117 7.78 -7.68 0.56
C ARG A 117 6.72 -6.75 -0.02
N HIS A 118 7.05 -5.46 -0.17
CA HIS A 118 6.17 -4.49 -0.81
C HIS A 118 5.86 -4.88 -2.25
N GLN A 119 6.88 -5.15 -3.07
CA GLN A 119 6.68 -5.57 -4.46
C GLN A 119 5.86 -6.86 -4.54
N THR A 120 6.16 -7.84 -3.70
CA THR A 120 5.44 -9.10 -3.68
C THR A 120 3.96 -8.90 -3.35
N ALA A 121 3.65 -8.13 -2.30
CA ALA A 121 2.29 -7.80 -1.92
C ALA A 121 1.55 -7.03 -3.03
N MET A 122 2.20 -6.05 -3.65
CA MET A 122 1.59 -5.24 -4.70
C MET A 122 1.32 -6.06 -5.98
N PHE A 123 2.31 -6.75 -6.52
CA PHE A 123 2.22 -7.36 -7.86
C PHE A 123 1.55 -8.74 -7.88
N PHE A 124 1.78 -9.57 -6.87
CA PHE A 124 1.26 -10.95 -6.88
C PHE A 124 -0.08 -11.10 -6.17
N VAL A 125 -0.46 -10.12 -5.34
CA VAL A 125 -1.68 -10.20 -4.53
C VAL A 125 -2.58 -8.99 -4.79
N GLY A 126 -2.20 -7.81 -4.34
CA GLY A 126 -3.08 -6.65 -4.33
C GLY A 126 -3.53 -6.18 -5.71
N PHE A 127 -2.60 -6.05 -6.68
CA PHE A 127 -2.93 -5.61 -8.03
C PHE A 127 -3.81 -6.60 -8.81
N PRO A 128 -3.53 -7.91 -8.83
CA PRO A 128 -4.46 -8.88 -9.43
C PRO A 128 -5.86 -8.82 -8.79
N LEU A 129 -5.94 -8.76 -7.46
CA LEU A 129 -7.22 -8.73 -6.74
C LEU A 129 -8.03 -7.47 -7.03
N ILE A 130 -7.41 -6.27 -7.01
CA ILE A 130 -8.12 -5.02 -7.28
C ILE A 130 -8.62 -4.99 -8.74
N MET A 131 -7.85 -5.52 -9.68
CA MET A 131 -8.23 -5.59 -11.09
C MET A 131 -9.38 -6.58 -11.29
N LEU A 132 -9.28 -7.80 -10.75
CA LEU A 132 -10.34 -8.80 -10.84
C LEU A 132 -11.64 -8.34 -10.16
N GLY A 133 -11.53 -7.72 -8.98
CA GLY A 133 -12.67 -7.14 -8.28
C GLY A 133 -13.30 -5.97 -9.03
N THR A 134 -12.52 -5.15 -9.72
CA THR A 134 -13.04 -4.04 -10.54
C THR A 134 -13.71 -4.58 -11.81
N SER A 135 -13.07 -5.51 -12.50
CA SER A 135 -13.61 -6.17 -13.69
C SER A 135 -14.92 -6.90 -13.40
N SER A 136 -15.06 -7.54 -12.24
CA SER A 136 -16.29 -8.25 -11.86
C SER A 136 -17.49 -7.31 -11.72
N VAL A 137 -17.33 -6.12 -11.11
CA VAL A 137 -18.43 -5.13 -11.03
C VAL A 137 -18.72 -4.46 -12.37
N VAL A 138 -17.69 -4.22 -13.20
CA VAL A 138 -17.85 -3.71 -14.57
C VAL A 138 -18.68 -4.67 -15.40
N TYR A 139 -18.31 -5.95 -15.38
CA TYR A 139 -18.99 -7.00 -16.12
C TYR A 139 -20.42 -7.23 -15.60
N ASN A 140 -20.61 -7.21 -14.27
CA ASN A 140 -21.94 -7.28 -13.66
C ASN A 140 -22.88 -6.17 -14.15
N LYS A 141 -22.36 -4.93 -14.26
CA LYS A 141 -23.13 -3.79 -14.77
C LYS A 141 -23.42 -3.91 -16.26
N TYR A 142 -22.43 -4.36 -17.05
CA TYR A 142 -22.58 -4.62 -18.48
C TYR A 142 -23.74 -5.59 -18.75
N LEU A 143 -23.77 -6.74 -18.06
CA LEU A 143 -24.84 -7.74 -18.22
C LEU A 143 -26.26 -7.22 -17.87
N ARG A 144 -26.35 -6.12 -17.12
CA ARG A 144 -27.61 -5.51 -16.68
C ARG A 144 -27.94 -4.21 -17.41
N GLY A 145 -27.13 -3.80 -18.39
CA GLY A 145 -27.28 -2.51 -19.07
C GLY A 145 -27.18 -1.30 -18.13
N ALA A 146 -26.49 -1.44 -16.99
CA ALA A 146 -26.43 -0.41 -15.97
C ALA A 146 -25.25 0.55 -16.20
N GLU A 147 -25.45 1.84 -15.91
CA GLU A 147 -24.41 2.86 -16.08
C GLU A 147 -23.19 2.64 -15.15
N HIS A 148 -22.00 3.01 -15.63
CA HIS A 148 -20.74 2.96 -14.88
C HIS A 148 -20.35 4.32 -14.32
N ALA A 149 -19.65 4.33 -13.18
CA ALA A 149 -19.02 5.52 -12.60
C ALA A 149 -19.95 6.74 -12.33
N LYS A 150 -21.22 6.51 -11.98
CA LYS A 150 -22.21 7.58 -11.70
C LYS A 150 -22.36 7.98 -10.23
N THR A 151 -21.80 7.19 -9.32
CA THR A 151 -21.79 7.49 -7.89
C THR A 151 -20.41 7.97 -7.48
N TRP A 152 -20.30 8.73 -6.38
CA TRP A 152 -19.01 9.13 -5.82
C TRP A 152 -18.07 7.94 -5.60
N HIS A 153 -18.58 6.83 -5.06
CA HIS A 153 -17.83 5.57 -4.94
C HIS A 153 -17.32 5.08 -6.30
N GLY A 154 -18.19 5.01 -7.31
CA GLY A 154 -17.81 4.53 -8.65
C GLY A 154 -16.76 5.43 -9.31
N THR A 155 -16.98 6.74 -9.34
CA THR A 155 -16.07 7.71 -9.96
C THR A 155 -14.71 7.72 -9.27
N LEU A 156 -14.67 7.78 -7.93
CA LEU A 156 -13.42 7.74 -7.18
C LEU A 156 -12.73 6.39 -7.30
N GLY A 157 -13.49 5.29 -7.31
CA GLY A 157 -12.94 3.94 -7.49
C GLY A 157 -12.22 3.78 -8.83
N PHE A 158 -12.86 4.17 -9.95
CA PHE A 158 -12.18 4.15 -11.25
C PHE A 158 -10.96 5.06 -11.28
N THR A 159 -11.07 6.26 -10.71
CA THR A 159 -9.94 7.20 -10.62
C THR A 159 -8.78 6.58 -9.85
N CYS A 160 -9.03 5.94 -8.71
CA CYS A 160 -8.01 5.28 -7.90
C CYS A 160 -7.37 4.10 -8.63
N VAL A 161 -8.14 3.28 -9.34
CA VAL A 161 -7.59 2.15 -10.11
C VAL A 161 -6.73 2.63 -11.27
N SER A 162 -7.18 3.65 -12.01
CA SER A 162 -6.37 4.29 -13.06
C SER A 162 -5.09 4.91 -12.50
N TRP A 163 -5.17 5.59 -11.35
CA TRP A 163 -4.00 6.15 -10.68
C TRP A 163 -3.06 5.05 -10.17
N LEU A 164 -3.59 3.95 -9.65
CA LEU A 164 -2.79 2.81 -9.21
C LEU A 164 -1.97 2.20 -10.37
N LEU A 165 -2.54 2.10 -11.57
CA LEU A 165 -1.80 1.66 -12.76
C LEU A 165 -0.60 2.58 -13.05
N LEU A 166 -0.79 3.89 -12.95
CA LEU A 166 0.31 4.86 -13.08
C LEU A 166 1.33 4.69 -11.95
N GLN A 167 0.89 4.43 -10.71
CA GLN A 167 1.79 4.17 -9.59
C GLN A 167 2.64 2.92 -9.81
N ILE A 168 2.03 1.84 -10.30
CA ILE A 168 2.71 0.60 -10.64
C ILE A 168 3.74 0.83 -11.75
N PHE A 169 3.36 1.54 -12.81
CA PHE A 169 4.27 1.87 -13.91
C PHE A 169 5.46 2.72 -13.45
N LEU A 170 5.20 3.80 -12.70
CA LEU A 170 6.25 4.67 -12.16
C LEU A 170 7.15 3.92 -11.19
N GLY A 171 6.59 3.11 -10.29
CA GLY A 171 7.35 2.30 -9.33
C GLY A 171 8.24 1.29 -10.03
N ALA A 172 7.65 0.41 -10.84
CA ALA A 172 8.36 -0.61 -11.63
C ALA A 172 9.45 -0.02 -12.53
N GLY A 173 9.10 1.01 -13.30
CA GLY A 173 10.02 1.65 -14.24
C GLY A 173 11.21 2.33 -13.57
N SER A 174 11.05 2.76 -12.31
CA SER A 174 12.12 3.42 -11.55
C SER A 174 13.06 2.47 -10.83
N VAL A 175 12.72 1.18 -10.73
CA VAL A 175 13.47 0.21 -9.90
C VAL A 175 13.96 -0.99 -10.71
N TRP A 176 13.21 -1.46 -11.69
CA TRP A 176 13.60 -2.63 -12.47
C TRP A 176 14.66 -2.30 -13.50
N LYS A 177 15.58 -3.25 -13.73
CA LYS A 177 16.73 -3.10 -14.63
C LYS A 177 17.50 -1.80 -14.38
N GLY A 178 17.71 -1.45 -13.11
CA GLY A 178 18.43 -0.23 -12.71
C GLY A 178 17.72 1.08 -13.06
N GLY A 179 16.40 1.05 -13.32
CA GLY A 179 15.63 2.24 -13.68
C GLY A 179 15.80 2.69 -15.12
N ALA A 180 16.19 1.79 -16.03
CA ALA A 180 16.49 2.09 -17.43
C ALA A 180 15.35 2.85 -18.16
N LEU A 181 14.09 2.60 -17.78
CA LEU A 181 12.93 3.29 -18.37
C LEU A 181 12.94 4.80 -18.14
N PHE A 182 13.60 5.27 -17.08
CA PHE A 182 13.69 6.68 -16.71
C PHE A 182 15.13 7.21 -16.71
N GLY A 183 16.00 6.59 -17.53
CA GLY A 183 17.38 7.04 -17.74
C GLY A 183 18.39 6.54 -16.70
N GLY A 184 17.98 5.64 -15.80
CA GLY A 184 18.86 4.93 -14.87
C GLY A 184 19.45 5.78 -13.73
N GLY A 185 20.11 5.09 -12.79
CA GLY A 185 20.90 5.70 -11.72
C GLY A 185 20.14 6.78 -10.94
N ALA A 186 20.78 7.94 -10.74
CA ALA A 186 20.21 9.06 -9.98
C ALA A 186 18.90 9.63 -10.60
N LYS A 187 18.77 9.63 -11.93
CA LYS A 187 17.58 10.17 -12.62
C LYS A 187 16.33 9.34 -12.32
N ALA A 188 16.44 8.03 -12.41
CA ALA A 188 15.34 7.12 -12.05
C ALA A 188 15.04 7.18 -10.54
N LYS A 189 16.08 7.24 -9.69
CA LYS A 189 15.93 7.40 -8.24
C LYS A 189 15.18 8.67 -7.85
N ALA A 190 15.39 9.78 -8.57
CA ALA A 190 14.71 11.05 -8.31
C ALA A 190 13.19 10.96 -8.46
N LEU A 191 12.66 9.94 -9.15
CA LEU A 191 11.22 9.72 -9.29
C LEU A 191 10.58 9.03 -8.08
N TRP A 192 11.36 8.34 -7.23
CA TRP A 192 10.83 7.59 -6.09
C TRP A 192 10.13 8.49 -5.06
N LYS A 193 10.60 9.74 -4.89
CA LYS A 193 9.94 10.70 -3.99
C LYS A 193 8.52 11.02 -4.46
N TYR A 194 8.30 11.10 -5.78
CA TYR A 194 6.97 11.34 -6.35
C TYR A 194 6.07 10.10 -6.28
N HIS A 195 6.62 8.91 -6.53
CA HIS A 195 5.90 7.64 -6.30
C HIS A 195 5.42 7.56 -4.84
N ARG A 196 6.32 7.82 -3.87
CA ARG A 196 5.98 7.82 -2.45
C ARG A 196 4.92 8.87 -2.10
N ALA A 197 5.13 10.12 -2.51
CA ALA A 197 4.21 11.22 -2.22
C ALA A 197 2.82 10.95 -2.80
N SER A 198 2.78 10.47 -4.04
CA SER A 198 1.54 10.11 -4.72
C SER A 198 0.86 8.92 -4.04
N GLY A 199 1.61 7.93 -3.56
CA GLY A 199 1.06 6.81 -2.79
C GLY A 199 0.42 7.27 -1.47
N TYR A 200 1.01 8.28 -0.81
CA TYR A 200 0.41 8.89 0.37
C TYR A 200 -0.92 9.58 0.08
N VAL A 201 -1.14 10.11 -1.12
CA VAL A 201 -2.45 10.68 -1.49
C VAL A 201 -3.43 9.59 -1.97
N LEU A 202 -2.95 8.65 -2.78
CA LEU A 202 -3.79 7.61 -3.37
C LEU A 202 -4.39 6.67 -2.32
N PHE A 203 -3.60 6.20 -1.36
CA PHE A 203 -4.07 5.20 -0.40
C PHE A 203 -5.22 5.71 0.49
N PRO A 204 -5.20 6.93 1.05
CA PRO A 204 -6.37 7.53 1.72
C PRO A 204 -7.59 7.68 0.81
N LEU A 205 -7.41 8.01 -0.48
CA LEU A 205 -8.54 8.07 -1.43
C LEU A 205 -9.15 6.67 -1.65
N MET A 206 -8.35 5.61 -1.62
CA MET A 206 -8.85 4.24 -1.64
C MET A 206 -9.63 3.89 -0.35
N MET A 207 -9.17 4.36 0.82
CA MET A 207 -9.91 4.22 2.08
C MET A 207 -11.25 4.97 2.03
N LEU A 208 -11.27 6.18 1.50
CA LEU A 208 -12.50 6.95 1.26
C LEU A 208 -13.42 6.23 0.26
N THR A 209 -12.87 5.63 -0.78
CA THR A 209 -13.64 4.85 -1.75
C THR A 209 -14.32 3.63 -1.09
N ALA A 210 -13.61 2.93 -0.19
CA ALA A 210 -14.18 1.83 0.59
C ALA A 210 -15.28 2.32 1.55
N HIS A 211 -15.07 3.48 2.18
CA HIS A 211 -16.07 4.15 3.02
C HIS A 211 -17.36 4.45 2.25
N LEU A 212 -17.26 5.06 1.06
CA LEU A 212 -18.42 5.34 0.23
C LEU A 212 -19.09 4.04 -0.27
N GLY A 213 -18.29 3.02 -0.60
CA GLY A 213 -18.78 1.74 -1.12
C GLY A 213 -19.57 0.95 -0.09
N GLY A 214 -18.98 0.60 1.05
CA GLY A 214 -19.68 -0.19 2.07
C GLY A 214 -20.54 0.66 3.00
N GLY A 215 -20.12 1.91 3.24
CA GLY A 215 -20.78 2.80 4.18
C GLY A 215 -21.99 3.51 3.61
N TRP A 216 -22.08 3.77 2.30
CA TRP A 216 -23.11 4.65 1.73
C TRP A 216 -23.72 4.18 0.40
N SER A 217 -23.27 3.06 -0.16
CA SER A 217 -23.94 2.52 -1.35
C SER A 217 -25.24 1.82 -0.99
N HIS A 218 -26.11 1.69 -1.99
CA HIS A 218 -27.33 0.90 -1.87
C HIS A 218 -27.06 -0.55 -1.41
N TRP A 219 -25.93 -1.15 -1.80
CA TRP A 219 -25.56 -2.49 -1.32
C TRP A 219 -25.28 -2.48 0.18
N GLY A 220 -24.48 -1.52 0.65
CA GLY A 220 -24.18 -1.38 2.08
C GLY A 220 -25.45 -1.18 2.91
N GLU A 221 -26.32 -0.27 2.47
CA GLU A 221 -27.61 0.02 3.12
C GLU A 221 -28.53 -1.20 3.18
N LYS A 222 -28.56 -2.00 2.12
CA LYS A 222 -29.45 -3.14 2.01
C LYS A 222 -29.02 -4.32 2.89
N TYR A 223 -27.71 -4.54 3.04
CA TYR A 223 -27.19 -5.79 3.62
C TYR A 223 -26.49 -5.62 4.98
N ALA A 224 -26.34 -4.39 5.48
CA ALA A 224 -25.71 -4.14 6.77
C ALA A 224 -26.41 -3.01 7.54
N GLY A 225 -26.62 -3.24 8.85
CA GLY A 225 -27.13 -2.21 9.75
C GLY A 225 -26.16 -1.05 9.92
N SER A 226 -26.67 0.12 10.31
CA SER A 226 -25.90 1.37 10.40
C SER A 226 -24.66 1.26 11.29
N LEU A 227 -24.75 0.56 12.43
CA LEU A 227 -23.60 0.38 13.33
C LEU A 227 -22.51 -0.48 12.69
N VAL A 228 -22.89 -1.57 12.01
CA VAL A 228 -21.93 -2.43 11.29
C VAL A 228 -21.22 -1.65 10.20
N ARG A 229 -21.97 -0.84 9.45
CA ARG A 229 -21.42 0.04 8.39
C ARG A 229 -20.48 1.09 8.96
N LEU A 230 -20.85 1.73 10.07
CA LEU A 230 -20.01 2.70 10.76
C LEU A 230 -18.67 2.07 11.18
N ILE A 231 -18.72 0.91 11.83
CA ILE A 231 -17.51 0.22 12.29
C ILE A 231 -16.65 -0.24 11.10
N ALA A 232 -17.22 -0.98 10.15
CA ALA A 232 -16.47 -1.62 9.08
C ALA A 232 -15.95 -0.66 8.01
N TYR A 233 -16.73 0.38 7.70
CA TYR A 233 -16.45 1.25 6.56
C TYR A 233 -16.15 2.69 6.97
N THR A 234 -16.19 3.06 8.25
CA THR A 234 -15.74 4.39 8.71
C THR A 234 -14.61 4.25 9.71
N VAL A 235 -14.87 3.57 10.84
CA VAL A 235 -13.86 3.40 11.89
C VAL A 235 -12.67 2.60 11.37
N ALA A 236 -12.90 1.46 10.73
CA ALA A 236 -11.81 0.61 10.26
C ALA A 236 -10.89 1.31 9.23
N PRO A 237 -11.40 1.98 8.18
CA PRO A 237 -10.57 2.78 7.28
C PRO A 237 -9.81 3.91 7.98
N VAL A 238 -10.41 4.58 8.98
CA VAL A 238 -9.72 5.60 9.78
C VAL A 238 -8.59 4.98 10.61
N LEU A 239 -8.78 3.81 11.23
CA LEU A 239 -7.73 3.11 11.96
C LEU A 239 -6.57 2.71 11.04
N ILE A 240 -6.87 2.20 9.85
CA ILE A 240 -5.87 1.83 8.84
C ILE A 240 -5.06 3.07 8.43
N PHE A 241 -5.75 4.15 8.08
CA PHE A 241 -5.15 5.41 7.67
C PHE A 241 -4.26 6.00 8.77
N THR A 242 -4.81 6.20 9.97
CA THR A 242 -4.09 6.83 11.09
C THR A 242 -2.90 5.98 11.55
N GLY A 243 -3.06 4.66 11.67
CA GLY A 243 -1.98 3.76 12.06
C GLY A 243 -0.82 3.73 11.05
N LEU A 244 -1.12 3.80 9.74
CA LEU A 244 -0.10 3.95 8.71
C LEU A 244 0.60 5.30 8.80
N TYR A 245 -0.16 6.38 8.95
CA TYR A 245 0.37 7.74 8.91
C TYR A 245 1.27 8.08 10.09
N VAL A 246 0.96 7.56 11.29
CA VAL A 246 1.85 7.69 12.47
C VAL A 246 3.23 7.09 12.19
N ARG A 247 3.31 6.05 11.37
CA ARG A 247 4.56 5.35 11.03
C ARG A 247 5.35 6.05 9.91
N ILE A 248 4.77 7.06 9.23
CA ILE A 248 5.44 7.80 8.16
C ILE A 248 6.68 8.52 8.68
N ARG A 249 7.79 8.37 7.96
CA ARG A 249 9.05 9.09 8.20
C ARG A 249 9.22 10.23 7.19
N VAL A 250 8.68 11.41 7.52
CA VAL A 250 8.67 12.59 6.62
C VAL A 250 10.06 13.13 6.29
N SER A 251 11.06 12.91 7.15
CA SER A 251 12.46 13.26 6.90
C SER A 251 13.04 12.60 5.64
N LYS A 252 12.39 11.55 5.13
CA LYS A 252 12.76 10.86 3.89
C LYS A 252 12.17 11.50 2.62
N MET A 253 11.36 12.55 2.75
CA MET A 253 10.76 13.29 1.63
C MET A 253 11.48 14.63 1.44
N LYS A 254 12.76 14.60 1.07
CA LYS A 254 13.55 15.79 0.75
C LYS A 254 13.07 16.36 -0.61
N PHE A 255 12.06 17.23 -0.59
CA PHE A 255 11.55 17.87 -1.82
C PHE A 255 12.41 19.05 -2.28
N TRP A 256 13.32 19.51 -1.42
CA TRP A 256 14.27 20.62 -1.59
C TRP A 256 15.54 20.29 -0.83
#